data_AF-A0A7E6EUU7-F1
#
_entry.id   AF-A0A7E6EUU7-F1
#
_cell.length_a   1.000
_cell.length_b   1.000
_cell.length_c   1.000
_cell.angle_alpha   90.00
_cell.angle_beta   90.00
_cell.angle_gamma   90.00
#
_symmetry.space_group_name_H-M   'P 1'
#
loop_
_entity.id
_entity.type
_entity.pdbx_description
1 polymer ?
#
loop_
_entity_poly.entity_id
_entity_poly.type
_entity_poly.pdbx_seq_one_letter_code
_entity_poly.pdbx_strand_id
1 'polypeptide(L)'
;MESLIDKVDASKWEEIDASKVDGLVDYHIMRNFKNLDDHTIEFLIQANDDSDTVKATCTHLLKGKNPMQGIGSCEMKVVNDAILAINLNGDCIVLK
;
A
#
# COMPACT_ATOMS: atom_id res chain seq x y z
N MET A 1 -7.66 5.66 16.99
CA MET A 1 -6.72 5.82 15.86
C MET A 1 -6.94 4.57 15.02
N GLU A 2 -7.42 4.68 13.78
CA GLU A 2 -7.57 3.52 12.89
C GLU A 2 -6.17 3.07 12.44
N SER A 3 -5.83 1.79 12.58
CA SER A 3 -4.59 1.23 12.05
C SER A 3 -4.73 0.92 10.56
N LEU A 4 -3.64 0.46 9.94
CA LEU A 4 -3.61 0.09 8.53
C LEU A 4 -4.51 -1.12 8.24
N ILE A 5 -4.57 -2.11 9.14
CA ILE A 5 -5.43 -3.29 8.95
C ILE A 5 -6.93 -2.92 8.96
N ASP A 6 -7.33 -1.86 9.67
CA ASP A 6 -8.71 -1.38 9.74
C ASP A 6 -9.23 -0.82 8.40
N LYS A 7 -8.36 -0.71 7.38
CA LYS A 7 -8.69 -0.17 6.06
C LYS A 7 -8.78 -1.25 4.97
N VAL A 8 -8.45 -2.49 5.31
CA VAL A 8 -8.35 -3.62 4.37
C VAL A 8 -9.17 -4.82 4.85
N ASP A 9 -9.41 -5.78 3.96
CA ASP A 9 -10.05 -7.04 4.31
C ASP A 9 -9.06 -7.95 5.07
N ALA A 10 -9.23 -8.07 6.38
CA ALA A 10 -8.39 -8.91 7.26
C ALA A 10 -8.45 -10.42 6.95
N SER A 11 -9.38 -10.87 6.10
CA SER A 11 -9.34 -12.24 5.56
C SER A 11 -8.26 -12.41 4.48
N LYS A 12 -7.88 -11.32 3.81
CA LYS A 12 -6.89 -11.27 2.72
C LYS A 12 -5.56 -10.66 3.14
N TRP A 13 -5.57 -9.76 4.12
CA TRP A 13 -4.40 -9.11 4.66
C TRP A 13 -4.08 -9.60 6.08
N GLU A 14 -2.83 -9.49 6.47
CA GLU A 14 -2.33 -9.85 7.81
C GLU A 14 -1.40 -8.76 8.34
N GLU A 15 -1.55 -8.39 9.61
CA GLU A 15 -0.56 -7.58 10.31
C GLU A 15 0.68 -8.42 10.62
N ILE A 16 1.85 -7.92 10.27
CA ILE A 16 3.13 -8.59 10.50
C ILE A 16 4.18 -7.59 10.96
N ASP A 17 5.19 -8.07 11.66
CA ASP A 17 6.37 -7.26 11.95
C ASP A 17 7.11 -6.95 10.63
N ALA A 18 7.36 -5.66 10.37
CA ALA A 18 8.05 -5.20 9.16
C ALA A 18 9.42 -5.87 8.95
N SER A 19 10.12 -6.25 10.02
CA SER A 19 11.41 -6.96 9.95
C SER A 19 11.31 -8.36 9.33
N LYS A 20 10.10 -8.92 9.23
CA LYS A 20 9.83 -10.24 8.61
C LYS A 20 9.42 -10.12 7.15
N VAL A 21 9.26 -8.91 6.62
CA VAL A 21 8.84 -8.67 5.24
C VAL A 21 10.07 -8.32 4.40
N ASP A 22 10.33 -9.11 3.37
CA ASP A 22 11.44 -8.89 2.45
C ASP A 22 11.01 -8.00 1.26
N GLY A 23 11.96 -7.23 0.73
CA GLY A 23 11.74 -6.45 -0.50
C GLY A 23 10.83 -5.23 -0.35
N LEU A 24 10.68 -4.69 0.87
CA LEU A 24 10.12 -3.37 1.08
C LEU A 24 11.05 -2.30 0.50
N VAL A 25 10.48 -1.37 -0.24
CA VAL A 25 11.16 -0.21 -0.84
C VAL A 25 10.39 1.04 -0.44
N ASP A 26 11.10 2.13 -0.11
CA ASP A 26 10.44 3.41 0.19
C ASP A 26 9.98 4.09 -1.09
N TYR A 27 8.69 4.45 -1.09
CA TYR A 27 8.02 5.08 -2.22
C TYR A 27 7.36 6.38 -1.79
N HIS A 28 7.53 7.42 -2.60
CA HIS A 28 6.67 8.57 -2.59
C HIS A 28 5.32 8.23 -3.22
N ILE A 29 4.23 8.58 -2.51
CA ILE A 29 2.86 8.39 -2.99
C ILE A 29 2.38 9.70 -3.59
N MET A 30 2.10 9.69 -4.88
CA MET A 30 1.55 10.86 -5.56
C MET A 30 0.09 11.03 -5.17
N ARG A 31 -0.37 12.29 -5.07
CA ARG A 31 -1.76 12.63 -4.68
C ARG A 31 -2.81 12.19 -5.71
N ASN A 32 -2.39 11.67 -6.85
CA ASN A 32 -3.26 11.23 -7.91
C ASN A 32 -3.47 9.71 -7.79
N PHE A 33 -4.56 9.31 -7.12
CA PHE A 33 -5.01 7.93 -7.06
C PHE A 33 -6.34 7.78 -7.79
N LYS A 34 -6.60 6.59 -8.30
CA LYS A 34 -7.81 6.24 -9.05
C LYS A 34 -8.46 5.03 -8.42
N ASN A 35 -9.72 5.18 -7.99
CA ASN A 35 -10.53 4.02 -7.62
C ASN A 35 -10.85 3.23 -8.90
N LEU A 36 -10.44 1.96 -8.94
CA LEU A 36 -10.77 1.06 -10.05
C LEU A 36 -12.13 0.39 -9.81
N ASP A 37 -12.41 0.03 -8.56
CA ASP A 37 -13.68 -0.49 -8.07
C ASP A 37 -13.86 -0.19 -6.57
N ASP A 38 -14.91 -0.73 -5.94
CA ASP A 38 -15.25 -0.52 -4.52
C ASP A 38 -14.14 -0.99 -3.54
N HIS A 39 -13.24 -1.87 -3.97
CA HIS A 39 -12.23 -2.56 -3.16
C HIS A 39 -10.81 -2.44 -3.71
N THR A 40 -10.61 -1.61 -4.75
CA THR A 40 -9.34 -1.52 -5.46
C THR A 40 -8.99 -0.07 -5.80
N ILE A 41 -7.77 0.34 -5.44
CA ILE A 41 -7.22 1.66 -5.77
C ILE A 41 -5.89 1.51 -6.52
N GLU A 42 -5.77 2.21 -7.65
CA GLU A 42 -4.51 2.43 -8.36
C GLU A 42 -3.85 3.71 -7.83
N PHE A 43 -2.61 3.59 -7.39
CA PHE A 43 -1.75 4.68 -6.96
C PHE A 43 -0.67 4.93 -8.00
N LEU A 44 -0.26 6.18 -8.13
CA LEU A 44 0.97 6.54 -8.80
C LEU A 44 2.06 6.70 -7.73
N ILE A 45 3.11 5.89 -7.82
CA ILE A 45 4.20 5.85 -6.84
C ILE A 45 5.55 6.08 -7.53
N GLN A 46 6.53 6.57 -6.77
CA GLN A 46 7.88 6.82 -7.24
C GLN A 46 8.86 6.32 -6.19
N ALA A 47 9.80 5.45 -6.57
CA ALA A 47 10.86 5.05 -5.66
C ALA A 47 11.78 6.25 -5.39
N ASN A 48 12.27 6.43 -4.15
CA ASN A 48 13.06 7.61 -3.79
C ASN A 48 14.30 7.84 -4.67
N ASP A 49 14.88 6.77 -5.22
CA ASP A 49 16.09 6.82 -6.05
C ASP A 49 15.79 6.79 -7.57
N ASP A 50 14.53 6.86 -7.98
CA ASP A 50 14.10 6.81 -9.39
C ASP A 50 13.32 8.07 -9.81
N SER A 51 13.52 8.52 -11.05
CA SER A 51 12.74 9.62 -11.64
C SER A 51 11.39 9.18 -12.19
N ASP A 52 11.21 7.87 -12.43
CA ASP A 52 10.01 7.37 -13.09
C ASP A 52 8.90 7.04 -12.11
N THR A 53 7.69 7.45 -12.49
CA THR A 53 6.48 7.11 -11.74
C THR A 53 5.90 5.83 -12.31
N VAL A 54 5.58 4.89 -11.42
CA VAL A 54 4.94 3.63 -11.77
C VAL A 54 3.57 3.54 -11.14
N LYS A 55 2.71 2.72 -11.74
CA LYS A 55 1.38 2.44 -11.21
C LYS A 55 1.46 1.25 -10.28
N ALA A 56 0.78 1.34 -9.15
CA ALA A 56 0.67 0.26 -8.20
C ALA A 56 -0.76 0.13 -7.71
N THR A 57 -1.30 -1.08 -7.71
CA THR A 57 -2.68 -1.40 -7.39
C THR A 57 -2.74 -2.05 -6.01
N CYS A 58 -3.55 -1.48 -5.12
CA CYS A 58 -3.90 -2.09 -3.84
C CYS A 58 -5.32 -2.65 -3.94
N THR A 59 -5.46 -3.95 -3.69
CA THR A 59 -6.73 -4.69 -3.76
C THR A 59 -7.22 -5.09 -2.36
N HIS A 60 -8.43 -5.63 -2.30
CA HIS A 60 -9.04 -6.14 -1.06
C HIS A 60 -9.13 -5.07 0.04
N LEU A 61 -9.41 -3.83 -0.36
CA LEU A 61 -9.70 -2.74 0.56
C LEU A 61 -11.11 -2.85 1.13
N LEU A 62 -11.37 -2.28 2.29
CA LEU A 62 -12.75 -2.08 2.73
C LEU A 62 -13.40 -0.96 1.89
N LYS A 63 -14.71 -1.08 1.65
CA LYS A 63 -15.43 -0.14 0.79
C LYS A 63 -15.27 1.31 1.25
N GLY A 64 -14.77 2.16 0.35
CA GLY A 64 -14.55 3.59 0.61
C GLY A 64 -13.36 3.90 1.53
N LYS A 65 -12.52 2.92 1.85
CA LYS A 65 -11.28 3.12 2.59
C LYS A 65 -10.10 3.26 1.63
N ASN A 66 -9.22 4.20 1.93
CA ASN A 66 -7.93 4.37 1.25
C ASN A 66 -6.82 4.21 2.30
N PRO A 67 -5.99 3.15 2.23
CA PRO A 67 -4.94 2.90 3.22
C PRO A 67 -3.92 4.04 3.30
N MET A 68 -3.69 4.72 2.18
CA MET A 68 -2.66 5.74 2.00
C MET A 68 -3.22 7.17 1.94
N GLN A 69 -4.47 7.38 2.39
CA GLN A 69 -5.07 8.71 2.43
C GLN A 69 -4.25 9.65 3.31
N GLY A 70 -3.73 10.74 2.71
CA GLY A 70 -2.93 11.74 3.42
C GLY A 70 -1.50 11.29 3.74
N ILE A 71 -1.06 10.14 3.24
CA ILE A 71 0.31 9.63 3.39
C ILE A 71 1.14 10.13 2.20
N GLY A 72 2.31 10.73 2.48
CA GLY A 72 3.23 11.25 1.46
C GLY A 72 4.27 10.24 0.97
N SER A 73 4.65 9.30 1.83
CA SER A 73 5.53 8.19 1.50
C SER A 73 5.28 7.00 2.41
N CYS A 74 5.58 5.81 1.93
CA CYS A 74 5.63 4.60 2.74
C CYS A 74 6.48 3.52 2.08
N GLU A 75 6.86 2.53 2.88
CA GLU A 75 7.55 1.35 2.38
C GLU A 75 6.54 0.36 1.81
N MET A 76 6.75 -0.09 0.57
CA MET A 76 5.88 -1.05 -0.09
C MET A 76 6.67 -2.15 -0.77
N LYS A 77 6.05 -3.33 -0.88
CA LYS A 77 6.50 -4.40 -1.79
C LYS A 77 5.56 -4.41 -2.98
N VAL A 78 6.08 -4.12 -4.17
CA VAL A 78 5.31 -4.06 -5.41
C VAL A 78 5.84 -5.10 -6.41
N VAL A 79 4.96 -5.94 -6.94
CA VAL A 79 5.31 -6.99 -7.91
C VAL A 79 4.27 -7.00 -9.02
N ASN A 80 4.69 -6.82 -10.28
CA ASN A 80 3.80 -6.75 -11.44
C ASN A 80 2.64 -5.75 -11.21
N ASP A 81 2.99 -4.53 -10.78
CA ASP A 81 2.06 -3.46 -10.41
C ASP A 81 1.13 -3.77 -9.23
N ALA A 82 1.21 -4.94 -8.59
CA ALA A 82 0.39 -5.27 -7.42
C ALA A 82 1.13 -4.95 -6.11
N ILE A 83 0.47 -4.26 -5.18
CA ILE A 83 0.98 -4.01 -3.83
C ILE A 83 0.73 -5.25 -2.98
N LEU A 84 1.82 -5.88 -2.52
CA LEU A 84 1.80 -7.10 -1.71
C LEU A 84 2.09 -6.85 -0.23
N ALA A 85 2.74 -5.72 0.09
CA ALA A 85 3.00 -5.31 1.46
C ALA A 85 3.01 -3.78 1.55
N ILE A 86 2.57 -3.27 2.69
CA ILE A 86 2.60 -1.85 3.03
C ILE A 86 3.12 -1.75 4.46
N ASN A 87 4.11 -0.89 4.70
CA ASN A 87 4.55 -0.52 6.04
C ASN A 87 4.43 0.99 6.23
N LEU A 88 3.60 1.39 7.18
CA LEU A 88 3.42 2.78 7.62
C LEU A 88 4.08 2.97 8.99
N ASN A 89 5.37 3.29 9.01
CA ASN A 89 6.13 3.59 10.23
C ASN A 89 6.02 2.48 11.32
N GLY A 90 6.03 1.21 10.91
CA GLY A 90 5.93 0.05 11.80
C GLY A 90 4.55 -0.60 11.86
N ASP A 91 3.52 0.05 11.32
CA ASP A 91 2.22 -0.57 11.06
C ASP A 91 2.26 -1.26 9.70
N CYS A 92 2.58 -2.55 9.70
CA CYS A 92 2.88 -3.31 8.49
C CYS A 92 1.85 -4.40 8.24
N ILE A 93 1.34 -4.43 7.01
CA ILE A 93 0.44 -5.47 6.52
C ILE A 93 1.00 -6.14 5.26
N VAL A 94 0.71 -7.44 5.12
CA VAL A 94 1.05 -8.24 3.93
C VAL A 94 -0.20 -8.92 3.37
N LEU A 95 -0.25 -9.06 2.05
CA LEU A 95 -1.28 -9.81 1.36
C LEU A 95 -0.98 -11.31 1.45
N LYS A 96 -1.97 -12.12 1.85
CA LYS A 96 -1.89 -13.58 2.02
C LYS A 96 -1.89 -14.35 0.71
#